data_AF-A0AA50CQ92-F1
#
_entry.id   AF-A0AA50CQ92-F1
#
_cell.length_a   1.000
_cell.length_b   1.000
_cell.length_c   1.000
_cell.angle_alpha   90.00
_cell.angle_beta   90.00
_cell.angle_gamma   90.00
#
_symmetry.space_group_name_H-M   'P 1'
#
loop_
_entity.id
_entity.type
_entity.pdbx_description
1 polymer ?
#
loop_
_entity_poly.entity_id
_entity_poly.type
_entity_poly.pdbx_seq_one_letter_code
_entity_poly.pdbx_strand_id
1 'polypeptide(L)'
;MVTENTTPNRGYPEPAVGNTLEVDVGRLIAALRAIDVDVANALAAIVSKAGLASPVFTGTPTAPTAAPGTDSGQLATTAFVKAALTALVDSAPGALDTLNELAAAIGDDPNFAATMAALIGTKADAAATTAALAKRIRVDAAQSFTPAEKGRAIANLGGGVLAGLRNKLLNGDFDFWQRSTSQTSNGYGSDDRWSNEQAGSTKAHSRQAFTVGQSDVPGNPVFFSRTVVTSAIGSTSFVFKRQKIESVRTLAGRKATLTFYAKADASKNMAVEVLQRFGTGGSPSADVRADTRKLALTTAWQKFTYAIDIPPVAGKTLGSNGDDFLHIAFWFDAGSSFNASTDSLGQQSGTFDIAHVSFVEGDATAEEDPFAARHWQQELALCQRFYEKSYDLGVAPGTASSAVGSVCKSMDASQNFATLHMPFKVTKRSIPSVAVYNPATGASGQASVDAGSVSMSSSRIGQSSFLATVSNTLVTASVFIAAHFTAEAEL
;
A
#
# COMPACT_ATOMS: atom_id res chain seq x y z
N MET A 1 -100.88 71.63 66.00
CA MET A 1 -100.69 72.19 64.64
C MET A 1 -101.21 71.16 63.65
N VAL A 2 -102.18 71.53 62.81
CA VAL A 2 -102.71 70.67 61.74
C VAL A 2 -101.75 70.76 60.55
N THR A 3 -101.33 69.62 60.00
CA THR A 3 -100.45 69.52 58.82
C THR A 3 -101.23 69.92 57.57
N GLU A 4 -100.71 70.85 56.75
CA GLU A 4 -101.34 71.20 55.46
C GLU A 4 -101.07 70.11 54.40
N ASN A 5 -102.09 69.74 53.62
CA ASN A 5 -101.96 68.78 52.52
C ASN A 5 -101.56 69.45 51.21
N THR A 6 -100.84 68.71 50.36
CA THR A 6 -100.41 69.14 49.03
C THR A 6 -100.59 68.02 48.01
N THR A 7 -100.74 68.36 46.73
CA THR A 7 -100.96 67.37 45.66
C THR A 7 -99.74 66.44 45.48
N PRO A 8 -99.93 65.14 45.20
CA PRO A 8 -98.84 64.16 45.20
C PRO A 8 -97.78 64.38 44.12
N ASN A 9 -98.18 64.90 42.95
CA ASN A 9 -97.29 64.91 41.79
C ASN A 9 -96.29 66.07 41.84
N ARG A 10 -96.67 67.21 42.46
CA ARG A 10 -95.84 68.43 42.51
C ARG A 10 -95.98 69.28 43.78
N GLY A 11 -96.67 68.78 44.80
CA GLY A 11 -96.77 69.46 46.08
C GLY A 11 -97.55 70.78 46.02
N TYR A 12 -98.46 70.95 45.05
CA TYR A 12 -99.29 72.15 45.04
C TYR A 12 -100.21 72.19 46.26
N PRO A 13 -100.36 73.33 46.97
CA PRO A 13 -101.17 73.39 48.18
C PRO A 13 -102.63 73.05 47.91
N GLU A 14 -103.21 72.14 48.69
CA GLU A 14 -104.62 71.78 48.60
C GLU A 14 -105.48 72.64 49.54
N PRO A 15 -106.78 72.83 49.22
CA PRO A 15 -107.74 73.38 50.17
C PRO A 15 -107.77 72.59 51.49
N ALA A 16 -107.80 73.26 52.64
CA ALA A 16 -107.73 72.58 53.94
C ALA A 16 -108.83 73.04 54.91
N VAL A 17 -109.34 72.09 55.71
CA VAL A 17 -110.40 72.35 56.69
C VAL A 17 -109.87 73.26 57.80
N GLY A 18 -110.33 74.50 57.81
CA GLY A 18 -109.87 75.56 58.70
C GLY A 18 -109.36 76.81 57.97
N ASN A 19 -109.12 76.72 56.66
CA ASN A 19 -108.77 77.89 55.84
C ASN A 19 -110.02 78.69 55.46
N THR A 20 -109.82 79.97 55.15
CA THR A 20 -110.85 80.77 54.48
C THR A 20 -110.88 80.43 52.98
N LEU A 21 -112.05 80.56 52.35
CA LEU A 21 -112.23 80.29 50.91
C LEU A 21 -111.24 81.07 50.03
N GLU A 22 -110.87 82.29 50.42
CA GLU A 22 -109.92 83.12 49.69
C GLU A 22 -108.52 82.50 49.60
N VAL A 23 -108.05 81.90 50.71
CA VAL A 23 -106.75 81.21 50.75
C VAL A 23 -106.76 79.99 49.83
N ASP A 24 -107.84 79.23 49.84
CA ASP A 24 -107.94 78.00 49.04
C ASP A 24 -108.08 78.30 47.53
N VAL A 25 -108.80 79.37 47.14
CA VAL A 25 -108.87 79.80 45.74
C VAL A 25 -107.52 80.35 45.25
N GLY A 26 -106.80 81.12 46.06
CA GLY A 26 -105.47 81.60 45.71
C GLY A 26 -104.48 80.46 45.44
N ARG A 27 -104.56 79.40 46.24
CA ARG A 27 -103.78 78.17 46.07
C ARG A 27 -104.07 77.44 44.76
N LEU A 28 -105.35 77.29 44.41
CA LEU A 28 -105.78 76.68 43.14
C LEU A 28 -105.26 77.44 41.91
N ILE A 29 -105.31 78.77 41.93
CA ILE A 29 -104.81 79.59 40.81
C ILE A 29 -103.30 79.41 40.61
N ALA A 30 -102.53 79.37 41.70
CA ALA A 30 -101.10 79.14 41.64
C ALA A 30 -100.75 77.76 41.05
N ALA A 31 -101.50 76.72 41.45
CA ALA A 31 -101.34 75.38 40.90
C ALA A 31 -101.59 75.35 39.39
N LEU A 32 -102.66 76.00 38.92
CA LEU A 32 -103.03 75.99 37.50
C LEU A 32 -101.96 76.65 36.62
N ARG A 33 -101.37 77.76 37.07
CA ARG A 33 -100.28 78.44 36.34
C ARG A 33 -99.01 77.61 36.25
N ALA A 34 -98.69 76.83 37.28
CA ALA A 34 -97.52 75.96 37.24
C ALA A 34 -97.70 74.79 36.26
N ILE A 35 -98.91 74.24 36.17
CA ILE A 35 -99.23 73.15 35.22
C ILE A 35 -99.03 73.59 33.77
N ASP A 36 -99.42 74.82 33.42
CA ASP A 36 -99.27 75.36 32.05
C ASP A 36 -97.80 75.38 31.59
N VAL A 37 -96.90 75.83 32.47
CA VAL A 37 -95.45 75.86 32.21
C VAL A 37 -94.88 74.45 32.01
N ASP A 38 -95.38 73.46 32.75
CA ASP A 38 -94.91 72.08 32.63
C ASP A 38 -95.31 71.45 31.30
N VAL A 39 -96.53 71.73 30.81
CA VAL A 39 -97.01 71.25 29.52
C VAL A 39 -96.15 71.78 28.36
N ALA A 40 -95.76 73.06 28.41
CA ALA A 40 -94.90 73.65 27.39
C ALA A 40 -93.51 72.99 27.31
N ASN A 41 -92.91 72.70 28.47
CA ASN A 41 -91.60 72.04 28.54
C ASN A 41 -91.65 70.60 28.00
N ALA A 42 -92.74 69.87 28.28
CA ALA A 42 -92.93 68.52 27.76
C ALA A 42 -92.99 68.51 26.22
N LEU A 43 -93.69 69.48 25.61
CA LEU A 43 -93.82 69.57 24.17
C LEU A 43 -92.48 69.83 23.48
N ALA A 44 -91.66 70.76 24.01
CA ALA A 44 -90.34 71.04 23.46
C ALA A 44 -89.41 69.82 23.50
N ALA A 45 -89.47 69.03 24.57
CA ALA A 45 -88.71 67.79 24.68
C ALA A 45 -89.12 66.76 23.63
N ILE A 46 -90.42 66.65 23.31
CA ILE A 46 -90.94 65.72 22.30
C ILE A 46 -90.45 66.09 20.88
N VAL A 47 -90.49 67.38 20.53
CA VAL A 47 -90.07 67.84 19.19
C VAL A 47 -88.57 67.63 18.92
N SER A 48 -87.75 67.49 19.96
CA SER A 48 -86.30 67.22 19.84
C SER A 48 -85.93 65.75 19.59
N LYS A 49 -86.90 64.82 19.58
CA LYS A 49 -86.65 63.38 19.39
C LYS A 49 -86.76 62.98 17.90
N ALA A 50 -85.99 61.98 17.50
CA ALA A 50 -86.09 61.39 16.16
C ALA A 50 -87.38 60.56 16.00
N GLY A 51 -87.88 60.46 14.76
CA GLY A 51 -89.04 59.62 14.43
C GLY A 51 -88.76 58.13 14.67
N LEU A 52 -89.76 57.40 15.15
CA LEU A 52 -89.64 55.98 15.49
C LEU A 52 -89.49 55.10 14.23
N ALA A 53 -90.22 55.42 13.16
CA ALA A 53 -90.15 54.72 11.90
C ALA A 53 -89.25 55.48 10.93
N SER A 54 -88.25 54.79 10.38
CA SER A 54 -87.33 55.31 9.36
C SER A 54 -86.73 56.67 9.72
N PRO A 55 -86.02 56.79 10.86
CA PRO A 55 -85.34 58.03 11.20
C PRO A 55 -84.33 58.38 10.10
N VAL A 56 -84.35 59.63 9.64
CA VAL A 56 -83.27 60.18 8.82
C VAL A 56 -82.18 60.68 9.77
N PHE A 57 -81.05 59.99 9.81
CA PHE A 57 -79.88 60.44 10.56
C PHE A 57 -79.09 61.48 9.76
N THR A 58 -78.69 62.57 10.40
CA THR A 58 -77.80 63.59 9.84
C THR A 58 -76.55 63.74 10.70
N GLY A 59 -75.47 64.29 10.14
CA GLY A 59 -74.18 64.38 10.84
C GLY A 59 -73.47 63.02 10.98
N THR A 60 -72.89 62.75 12.14
CA THR A 60 -72.13 61.52 12.44
C THR A 60 -72.87 60.67 13.47
N PRO A 61 -73.90 59.90 13.08
CA PRO A 61 -74.63 59.06 14.02
C PRO A 61 -73.69 58.02 14.65
N THR A 62 -73.78 57.87 15.96
CA THR A 62 -73.08 56.82 16.69
C THR A 62 -74.04 55.69 17.02
N ALA A 63 -73.59 54.46 16.88
CA ALA A 63 -74.31 53.27 17.29
C ALA A 63 -73.35 52.36 18.08
N PRO A 64 -73.86 51.53 19.00
CA PRO A 64 -73.03 50.51 19.64
C PRO A 64 -72.37 49.60 18.59
N THR A 65 -71.06 49.42 18.68
CA THR A 65 -70.34 48.46 17.82
C THR A 65 -70.75 47.05 18.19
N ALA A 66 -71.30 46.33 17.21
CA ALA A 66 -71.68 44.93 17.37
C ALA A 66 -70.46 44.05 17.67
N ALA A 67 -70.68 42.92 18.35
CA ALA A 67 -69.65 41.90 18.50
C ALA A 67 -69.34 41.25 17.14
N PRO A 68 -68.10 40.77 16.90
CA PRO A 68 -67.75 40.03 15.68
C PRO A 68 -68.72 38.88 15.40
N GLY A 69 -69.08 38.68 14.12
CA GLY A 69 -70.00 37.61 13.69
C GLY A 69 -71.49 37.91 13.86
N THR A 70 -71.88 39.11 14.31
CA THR A 70 -73.28 39.53 14.37
C THR A 70 -73.90 39.60 12.97
N ASP A 71 -75.03 38.91 12.73
CA ASP A 71 -75.73 38.83 11.43
C ASP A 71 -77.17 39.41 11.46
N SER A 72 -77.44 40.34 12.38
CA SER A 72 -78.77 40.93 12.55
C SER A 72 -78.99 42.19 11.71
N GLY A 73 -80.20 42.76 11.77
CA GLY A 73 -80.53 44.07 11.19
C GLY A 73 -79.94 45.28 11.94
N GLN A 74 -79.03 45.08 12.90
CA GLN A 74 -78.31 46.16 13.58
C GLN A 74 -77.47 46.97 12.58
N LEU A 75 -77.37 48.29 12.79
CA LEU A 75 -76.49 49.14 11.98
C LEU A 75 -75.02 48.71 12.15
N ALA A 76 -74.36 48.43 11.03
CA ALA A 76 -72.93 48.14 11.01
C ALA A 76 -72.12 49.43 11.24
N THR A 77 -71.35 49.48 12.33
CA THR A 77 -70.43 50.59 12.59
C THR A 77 -69.13 50.41 11.80
N THR A 78 -68.41 51.51 11.55
CA THR A 78 -67.10 51.46 10.90
C THR A 78 -66.08 50.63 11.69
N ALA A 79 -66.18 50.62 13.01
CA ALA A 79 -65.35 49.79 13.89
C ALA A 79 -65.62 48.29 13.69
N PHE A 80 -66.89 47.89 13.53
CA PHE A 80 -67.25 46.50 13.23
C PHE A 80 -66.68 46.05 11.89
N VAL A 81 -66.85 46.86 10.83
CA VAL A 81 -66.33 46.54 9.47
C VAL A 81 -64.81 46.43 9.47
N LYS A 82 -64.11 47.36 10.15
CA LYS A 82 -62.65 47.32 10.26
C LYS A 82 -62.17 46.06 10.99
N ALA A 83 -62.82 45.69 12.09
CA ALA A 83 -62.47 44.47 12.83
C ALA A 83 -62.69 43.21 11.99
N ALA A 84 -63.79 43.13 11.24
CA ALA A 84 -64.06 42.02 10.34
C ALA A 84 -63.00 41.88 9.23
N LEU A 85 -62.55 43.00 8.66
CA LEU A 85 -61.51 43.00 7.63
C LEU A 85 -60.14 42.60 8.21
N THR A 86 -59.77 43.12 9.38
CA THR A 86 -58.53 42.71 10.06
C THR A 86 -58.54 41.21 10.33
N ALA A 87 -59.64 40.66 10.85
CA ALA A 87 -59.76 39.23 11.11
C ALA A 87 -59.63 38.36 9.84
N LEU A 88 -60.12 38.85 8.69
CA LEU A 88 -59.96 38.17 7.41
C LEU A 88 -58.49 38.16 6.93
N VAL A 89 -57.74 39.23 7.21
CA VAL A 89 -56.37 39.43 6.71
C VAL A 89 -55.30 38.88 7.67
N ASP A 90 -55.59 38.74 8.96
CA ASP A 90 -54.59 38.49 10.03
C ASP A 90 -53.74 37.21 9.85
N SER A 91 -54.14 36.29 8.98
CA SER A 91 -53.39 35.05 8.68
C SER A 91 -52.66 35.04 7.32
N ALA A 92 -52.98 35.99 6.42
CA ALA A 92 -52.42 35.98 5.06
C ALA A 92 -50.95 36.44 4.98
N PRO A 93 -50.49 37.50 5.69
CA PRO A 93 -49.10 37.96 5.60
C PRO A 93 -48.08 36.90 6.02
N GLY A 94 -48.30 36.20 7.13
CA GLY A 94 -47.38 35.15 7.60
C GLY A 94 -47.36 33.93 6.67
N ALA A 95 -48.51 33.54 6.12
CA ALA A 95 -48.57 32.45 5.13
C ALA A 95 -47.85 32.80 3.82
N LEU A 96 -47.97 34.04 3.36
CA LEU A 96 -47.24 34.51 2.17
C LEU A 96 -45.74 34.65 2.41
N ASP A 97 -45.34 35.08 3.61
CA ASP A 97 -43.94 35.14 4.02
C ASP A 97 -43.32 33.74 4.05
N THR A 98 -44.00 32.76 4.66
CA THR A 98 -43.51 31.36 4.67
C THR A 98 -43.41 30.73 3.29
N LEU A 99 -44.30 31.06 2.35
CA LEU A 99 -44.20 30.61 0.96
C LEU A 99 -43.00 31.24 0.23
N ASN A 100 -42.72 32.52 0.49
CA ASN A 100 -41.55 33.22 -0.04
C ASN A 100 -40.23 32.68 0.55
N GLU A 101 -40.20 32.43 1.86
CA GLU A 101 -39.08 31.79 2.56
C GLU A 101 -38.81 30.39 2.01
N LEU A 102 -39.86 29.59 1.75
CA LEU A 102 -39.72 28.25 1.19
C LEU A 102 -39.19 28.29 -0.25
N ALA A 103 -39.68 29.21 -1.09
CA ALA A 103 -39.19 29.40 -2.46
C ALA A 103 -37.70 29.79 -2.47
N ALA A 104 -37.31 30.73 -1.61
CA ALA A 104 -35.91 31.11 -1.45
C ALA A 104 -35.04 29.96 -0.90
N ALA A 105 -35.54 29.16 0.05
CA ALA A 105 -34.81 28.03 0.63
C ALA A 105 -34.51 26.91 -0.38
N ILE A 106 -35.34 26.75 -1.42
CA ILE A 106 -35.10 25.83 -2.54
C ILE A 106 -34.39 26.50 -3.73
N GLY A 107 -33.95 27.75 -3.57
CA GLY A 107 -33.19 28.50 -4.58
C GLY A 107 -34.00 28.99 -5.77
N ASP A 108 -35.31 29.23 -5.58
CA ASP A 108 -36.24 29.59 -6.65
C ASP A 108 -36.20 28.62 -7.85
N ASP A 109 -35.84 27.35 -7.62
CA ASP A 109 -35.62 26.36 -8.67
C ASP A 109 -36.94 25.69 -9.11
N PRO A 110 -37.48 26.02 -10.31
CA PRO A 110 -38.71 25.39 -10.81
C PRO A 110 -38.54 23.89 -11.11
N ASN A 111 -37.30 23.39 -11.16
CA ASN A 111 -36.94 22.02 -11.47
C ASN A 111 -36.17 21.33 -10.33
N PHE A 112 -36.37 21.75 -9.07
CA PHE A 112 -35.66 21.23 -7.89
C PHE A 112 -35.47 19.70 -7.88
N ALA A 113 -36.52 18.95 -8.24
CA ALA A 113 -36.47 17.49 -8.33
C ALA A 113 -35.44 16.97 -9.35
N ALA A 114 -35.33 17.60 -10.52
CA ALA A 114 -34.35 17.24 -11.54
C ALA A 114 -32.92 17.62 -11.11
N THR A 115 -32.75 18.78 -10.48
CA THR A 115 -31.47 19.24 -9.95
C THR A 115 -30.93 18.29 -8.87
N MET A 116 -31.78 17.87 -7.93
CA MET A 116 -31.41 16.90 -6.89
C MET A 116 -31.08 15.53 -7.50
N ALA A 117 -31.86 15.06 -8.48
CA ALA A 117 -31.58 13.80 -9.17
C ALA A 117 -30.22 13.81 -9.89
N ALA A 118 -29.86 14.93 -10.54
CA ALA A 118 -28.56 15.11 -11.19
C ALA A 118 -27.40 15.10 -10.18
N LEU A 119 -27.53 15.83 -9.06
CA LEU A 119 -26.52 15.85 -8.00
C LEU A 119 -26.31 14.46 -7.38
N ILE A 120 -27.38 13.70 -7.15
CA ILE A 120 -27.31 12.32 -6.68
C ILE A 120 -26.61 11.44 -7.72
N GLY A 121 -26.90 11.61 -9.01
CA GLY A 121 -26.26 10.89 -10.11
C GLY A 121 -24.74 11.13 -10.26
N THR A 122 -24.22 12.25 -9.72
CA THR A 122 -22.77 12.52 -9.68
C THR A 122 -22.06 11.89 -8.47
N LYS A 123 -22.79 11.37 -7.48
CA LYS A 123 -22.19 10.65 -6.36
C LYS A 123 -21.77 9.26 -6.82
N ALA A 124 -20.54 8.86 -6.50
CA ALA A 124 -20.05 7.53 -6.84
C ALA A 124 -20.93 6.43 -6.21
N ASP A 125 -21.37 5.48 -7.01
CA ASP A 125 -22.17 4.35 -6.51
C ASP A 125 -21.30 3.28 -5.83
N ALA A 126 -21.95 2.29 -5.22
CA ALA A 126 -21.27 1.17 -4.58
C ALA A 126 -20.39 0.38 -5.58
N ALA A 127 -20.80 0.29 -6.84
CA ALA A 127 -20.06 -0.43 -7.88
C ALA A 127 -18.76 0.30 -8.27
N ALA A 128 -18.80 1.63 -8.42
CA ALA A 128 -17.65 2.50 -8.68
C ALA A 128 -16.68 2.50 -7.49
N THR A 129 -17.23 2.53 -6.27
CA THR A 129 -16.44 2.44 -5.04
C THR A 129 -15.77 1.05 -4.92
N THR A 130 -16.51 -0.03 -5.20
CA THR A 130 -15.99 -1.41 -5.25
C THR A 130 -14.96 -1.60 -6.35
N ALA A 131 -15.16 -1.04 -7.55
CA ALA A 131 -14.19 -1.11 -8.65
C ALA A 131 -12.90 -0.33 -8.34
N ALA A 132 -13.00 0.80 -7.62
CA ALA A 132 -11.84 1.55 -7.14
C ALA A 132 -11.09 0.80 -6.02
N LEU A 133 -11.81 0.14 -5.11
CA LEU A 133 -11.24 -0.66 -4.01
C LEU A 133 -10.68 -2.01 -4.47
N ALA A 134 -11.23 -2.61 -5.53
CA ALA A 134 -10.74 -3.87 -6.12
C ALA A 134 -9.31 -3.74 -6.68
N LYS A 135 -8.84 -2.51 -6.92
CA LYS A 135 -7.46 -2.22 -7.34
C LYS A 135 -6.47 -2.10 -6.15
N ARG A 136 -6.91 -2.28 -4.90
CA ARG A 136 -6.04 -2.28 -3.70
C ARG A 136 -5.89 -3.69 -3.13
N ILE A 137 -4.67 -4.05 -2.74
CA ILE A 137 -4.38 -5.25 -1.93
C ILE A 137 -4.86 -4.96 -0.49
N ARG A 138 -5.80 -5.75 0.05
CA ARG A 138 -6.18 -5.71 1.47
C ARG A 138 -6.03 -7.10 2.08
N VAL A 139 -5.47 -7.15 3.29
CA VAL A 139 -5.24 -8.36 4.11
C VAL A 139 -6.06 -8.21 5.38
N ASP A 140 -7.34 -8.60 5.35
CA ASP A 140 -8.15 -8.87 6.54
C ASP A 140 -9.47 -9.59 6.20
N ALA A 141 -10.05 -10.15 7.26
CA ALA A 141 -10.76 -11.43 7.35
C ALA A 141 -12.03 -11.61 6.50
N ALA A 142 -12.23 -12.88 6.11
CA ALA A 142 -13.35 -13.46 5.38
C ALA A 142 -13.34 -13.25 3.84
N GLN A 143 -12.33 -13.83 3.17
CA GLN A 143 -12.41 -14.07 1.72
C GLN A 143 -12.25 -15.57 1.44
N SER A 144 -13.35 -16.21 1.04
CA SER A 144 -13.40 -17.59 0.53
C SER A 144 -12.76 -17.65 -0.86
N PHE A 145 -11.46 -17.40 -0.93
CA PHE A 145 -10.70 -17.46 -2.17
C PHE A 145 -10.59 -18.89 -2.68
N THR A 146 -10.77 -19.06 -3.98
CA THR A 146 -10.41 -20.29 -4.67
C THR A 146 -8.89 -20.52 -4.57
N PRO A 147 -8.39 -21.77 -4.70
CA PRO A 147 -6.95 -22.04 -4.71
C PRO A 147 -6.15 -21.19 -5.72
N ALA A 148 -6.76 -20.84 -6.86
CA ALA A 148 -6.14 -20.01 -7.91
C ALA A 148 -6.01 -18.53 -7.51
N GLU A 149 -6.94 -18.01 -6.70
CA GLU A 149 -6.90 -16.63 -6.21
C GLU A 149 -5.95 -16.49 -5.02
N LYS A 150 -5.89 -17.50 -4.14
CA LYS A 150 -4.85 -17.60 -3.10
C LYS A 150 -3.46 -17.64 -3.73
N GLY A 151 -3.28 -18.38 -4.84
CA GLY A 151 -2.03 -18.43 -5.59
C GLY A 151 -1.58 -17.07 -6.14
N ARG A 152 -2.52 -16.28 -6.67
CA ARG A 152 -2.25 -14.91 -7.18
C ARG A 152 -1.97 -13.92 -6.05
N ALA A 153 -2.69 -14.01 -4.92
CA ALA A 153 -2.46 -13.16 -3.76
C ALA A 153 -1.09 -13.43 -3.10
N ILE A 154 -0.68 -14.70 -2.98
CA ILE A 154 0.65 -15.09 -2.46
C ILE A 154 1.78 -14.67 -3.41
N ALA A 155 1.55 -14.76 -4.73
CA ALA A 155 2.49 -14.25 -5.73
C ALA A 155 2.69 -12.72 -5.62
N ASN A 156 1.60 -11.97 -5.36
CA ASN A 156 1.65 -10.53 -5.17
C ASN A 156 2.23 -10.10 -3.81
N LEU A 157 2.22 -10.98 -2.79
CA LEU A 157 2.76 -10.73 -1.44
C LEU A 157 4.19 -11.26 -1.24
N GLY A 158 4.75 -12.04 -2.17
CA GLY A 158 6.17 -12.41 -2.18
C GLY A 158 6.64 -13.37 -1.07
N GLY A 159 5.78 -14.26 -0.57
CA GLY A 159 6.04 -15.14 0.59
C GLY A 159 7.00 -16.33 0.38
N GLY A 160 8.14 -16.13 -0.25
CA GLY A 160 9.22 -17.11 -0.42
C GLY A 160 10.55 -16.40 -0.59
N VAL A 161 11.68 -17.06 -0.31
CA VAL A 161 12.99 -16.39 -0.22
C VAL A 161 13.39 -15.64 -1.51
N LEU A 162 12.86 -16.08 -2.67
CA LEU A 162 12.97 -15.39 -3.97
C LEU A 162 11.61 -15.03 -4.57
N ALA A 163 10.50 -15.23 -3.85
CA ALA A 163 9.16 -15.08 -4.40
C ALA A 163 8.75 -13.60 -4.58
N GLY A 164 9.37 -12.66 -3.84
CA GLY A 164 9.24 -11.22 -4.05
C GLY A 164 10.27 -10.60 -5.01
N LEU A 165 11.22 -11.39 -5.52
CA LEU A 165 12.25 -10.89 -6.44
C LEU A 165 11.83 -11.19 -7.88
N ARG A 166 11.80 -10.16 -8.73
CA ARG A 166 11.40 -10.31 -10.14
C ARG A 166 12.38 -11.20 -10.91
N ASN A 167 13.67 -10.87 -10.87
CA ASN A 167 14.73 -11.75 -11.31
C ASN A 167 14.91 -12.88 -10.28
N LYS A 168 15.08 -14.14 -10.71
CA LYS A 168 15.38 -15.29 -9.84
C LYS A 168 16.86 -15.60 -9.77
N LEU A 169 17.64 -15.01 -10.68
CA LEU A 169 19.09 -15.09 -10.65
C LEU A 169 19.66 -14.06 -9.66
N LEU A 170 20.77 -14.42 -9.06
CA LEU A 170 21.62 -13.57 -8.24
C LEU A 170 22.88 -13.21 -9.02
N ASN A 171 23.43 -12.03 -8.77
CA ASN A 171 24.66 -11.52 -9.36
C ASN A 171 24.67 -11.62 -10.91
N GLY A 172 23.54 -11.29 -11.54
CA GLY A 172 23.38 -11.35 -13.00
C GLY A 172 24.20 -10.32 -13.77
N ASP A 173 24.58 -9.23 -13.10
CA ASP A 173 25.48 -8.17 -13.61
C ASP A 173 26.95 -8.41 -13.23
N PHE A 174 27.25 -9.47 -12.50
CA PHE A 174 28.61 -9.83 -12.09
C PHE A 174 29.32 -8.73 -11.28
N ASP A 175 28.60 -8.03 -10.41
CA ASP A 175 29.18 -7.02 -9.51
C ASP A 175 29.97 -7.65 -8.35
N PHE A 176 29.58 -8.84 -7.92
CA PHE A 176 30.12 -9.49 -6.71
C PHE A 176 31.03 -10.67 -7.03
N TRP A 177 32.27 -10.59 -6.55
CA TRP A 177 33.34 -11.59 -6.74
C TRP A 177 34.08 -11.75 -5.42
N GLN A 178 33.39 -12.24 -4.39
CA GLN A 178 33.91 -12.23 -3.01
C GLN A 178 35.11 -13.17 -2.84
N ARG A 179 35.22 -14.24 -3.64
CA ARG A 179 36.27 -15.26 -3.53
C ARG A 179 37.55 -14.85 -4.27
N SER A 180 37.44 -14.62 -5.58
CA SER A 180 38.54 -14.21 -6.46
C SER A 180 37.96 -13.54 -7.70
N THR A 181 38.74 -12.72 -8.40
CA THR A 181 38.36 -12.13 -9.70
C THR A 181 38.63 -13.06 -10.88
N SER A 182 39.22 -14.24 -10.64
CA SER A 182 39.49 -15.25 -11.66
C SER A 182 39.50 -16.66 -11.09
N GLN A 183 39.20 -17.67 -11.91
CA GLN A 183 39.36 -19.08 -11.55
C GLN A 183 39.59 -19.99 -12.77
N THR A 184 40.36 -21.06 -12.55
CA THR A 184 40.55 -22.17 -13.50
C THR A 184 39.98 -23.49 -12.96
N SER A 185 39.88 -23.62 -11.63
CA SER A 185 39.27 -24.74 -10.92
C SER A 185 37.77 -24.87 -11.20
N ASN A 186 37.21 -26.01 -10.83
CA ASN A 186 35.76 -26.21 -10.85
C ASN A 186 35.11 -25.62 -9.58
N GLY A 187 33.84 -25.22 -9.70
CA GLY A 187 33.03 -24.71 -8.60
C GLY A 187 32.81 -23.20 -8.63
N TYR A 188 32.64 -22.60 -7.45
CA TYR A 188 32.15 -21.23 -7.26
C TYR A 188 33.27 -20.20 -7.00
N GLY A 189 34.52 -20.51 -7.35
CA GLY A 189 35.71 -19.76 -6.91
C GLY A 189 35.88 -18.32 -7.42
N SER A 190 34.98 -17.80 -8.28
CA SER A 190 35.10 -16.46 -8.85
C SER A 190 33.86 -15.58 -8.67
N ASP A 191 33.00 -15.48 -9.68
CA ASP A 191 31.76 -14.74 -9.69
C ASP A 191 30.76 -15.41 -8.75
N ASP A 192 30.28 -14.67 -7.77
CA ASP A 192 29.43 -15.23 -6.71
C ASP A 192 28.17 -15.86 -7.30
N ARG A 193 27.77 -17.03 -6.77
CA ARG A 193 26.61 -17.85 -7.16
C ARG A 193 26.69 -18.60 -8.48
N TRP A 194 27.71 -18.32 -9.28
CA TRP A 194 27.90 -18.97 -10.56
C TRP A 194 28.93 -20.09 -10.43
N SER A 195 28.49 -21.34 -10.59
CA SER A 195 29.41 -22.48 -10.65
C SER A 195 30.00 -22.56 -12.05
N ASN A 196 31.30 -22.75 -12.11
CA ASN A 196 32.07 -22.86 -13.35
C ASN A 196 32.69 -24.24 -13.42
N GLU A 197 32.39 -25.01 -14.46
CA GLU A 197 32.71 -26.43 -14.52
C GLU A 197 33.41 -26.79 -15.83
N GLN A 198 34.35 -27.73 -15.75
CA GLN A 198 34.95 -28.40 -16.92
C GLN A 198 35.19 -29.88 -16.65
N ALA A 199 35.26 -30.65 -17.73
CA ALA A 199 35.93 -31.94 -17.76
C ALA A 199 36.58 -32.12 -19.14
N GLY A 200 37.77 -32.72 -19.21
CA GLY A 200 38.52 -32.94 -20.45
C GLY A 200 39.09 -31.66 -21.08
N SER A 201 38.23 -30.70 -21.40
CA SER A 201 38.59 -29.33 -21.81
C SER A 201 39.04 -28.49 -20.61
N THR A 202 39.74 -27.38 -20.89
CA THR A 202 40.18 -26.43 -19.86
C THR A 202 39.58 -25.05 -20.05
N LYS A 203 39.46 -24.30 -18.95
CA LYS A 203 38.87 -22.97 -18.92
C LYS A 203 39.65 -22.00 -18.03
N ALA A 204 39.54 -20.72 -18.35
CA ALA A 204 39.89 -19.62 -17.45
C ALA A 204 38.73 -18.62 -17.40
N HIS A 205 38.15 -18.45 -16.22
CA HIS A 205 37.14 -17.43 -15.96
C HIS A 205 37.75 -16.20 -15.34
N SER A 206 37.27 -15.02 -15.72
CA SER A 206 37.76 -13.76 -15.18
C SER A 206 36.71 -12.66 -15.22
N ARG A 207 36.80 -11.74 -14.26
CA ARG A 207 36.04 -10.49 -14.25
C ARG A 207 36.65 -9.54 -15.26
N GLN A 208 35.81 -8.97 -16.11
CA GLN A 208 36.19 -7.91 -17.03
C GLN A 208 35.35 -6.68 -16.74
N ALA A 209 35.88 -5.50 -17.04
CA ALA A 209 35.17 -4.24 -16.87
C ALA A 209 34.61 -3.76 -18.21
N PHE A 210 33.39 -3.25 -18.18
CA PHE A 210 32.89 -2.44 -19.29
C PHE A 210 33.57 -1.08 -19.31
N THR A 211 33.71 -0.51 -20.51
CA THR A 211 34.06 0.90 -20.64
C THR A 211 32.88 1.75 -20.13
N VAL A 212 33.16 2.70 -19.24
CA VAL A 212 32.15 3.63 -18.72
C VAL A 212 31.45 4.35 -19.87
N GLY A 213 30.12 4.38 -19.85
CA GLY A 213 29.31 5.01 -20.91
C GLY A 213 29.04 4.14 -22.14
N GLN A 214 29.44 2.86 -22.16
CA GLN A 214 28.99 1.92 -23.20
C GLN A 214 27.46 1.79 -23.25
N SER A 215 26.90 1.57 -24.44
CA SER A 215 25.44 1.43 -24.67
C SER A 215 25.04 0.07 -25.25
N ASP A 216 25.99 -0.84 -25.45
CA ASP A 216 25.75 -2.17 -26.00
C ASP A 216 24.92 -3.05 -25.05
N VAL A 217 25.12 -2.87 -23.74
CA VAL A 217 24.38 -3.53 -22.66
C VAL A 217 23.68 -2.47 -21.80
N PRO A 218 22.36 -2.56 -21.59
CA PRO A 218 21.55 -1.55 -20.90
C PRO A 218 21.94 -1.42 -19.43
N GLY A 219 21.66 -0.25 -18.83
CA GLY A 219 21.95 0.02 -17.42
C GLY A 219 23.42 0.38 -17.12
N ASN A 220 24.28 0.41 -18.13
CA ASN A 220 25.72 0.67 -18.00
C ASN A 220 26.41 -0.18 -16.90
N PRO A 221 26.26 -1.53 -16.94
CA PRO A 221 26.87 -2.42 -15.94
C PRO A 221 28.37 -2.22 -15.87
N VAL A 222 28.94 -2.42 -14.68
CA VAL A 222 30.38 -2.20 -14.44
C VAL A 222 31.20 -3.37 -14.96
N PHE A 223 30.70 -4.59 -14.80
CA PHE A 223 31.45 -5.81 -15.09
C PHE A 223 30.70 -6.79 -16.00
N PHE A 224 31.45 -7.71 -16.58
CA PHE A 224 30.94 -8.90 -17.24
C PHE A 224 31.83 -10.11 -16.96
N SER A 225 31.29 -11.30 -17.17
CA SER A 225 32.03 -12.55 -16.96
C SER A 225 32.61 -13.05 -18.28
N ARG A 226 33.94 -13.23 -18.31
CA ARG A 226 34.67 -13.82 -19.43
C ARG A 226 35.00 -15.27 -19.14
N THR A 227 34.85 -16.12 -20.14
CA THR A 227 35.27 -17.53 -20.15
C THR A 227 36.16 -17.77 -21.35
N VAL A 228 37.44 -18.09 -21.12
CA VAL A 228 38.37 -18.57 -22.15
C VAL A 228 38.37 -20.09 -22.12
N VAL A 229 38.09 -20.73 -23.24
CA VAL A 229 38.01 -22.18 -23.39
C VAL A 229 39.15 -22.68 -24.27
N THR A 230 39.87 -23.69 -23.79
CA THR A 230 40.74 -24.54 -24.60
C THR A 230 40.11 -25.93 -24.65
N SER A 231 39.45 -26.25 -25.77
CA SER A 231 38.75 -27.51 -25.97
C SER A 231 39.71 -28.68 -26.17
N ALA A 232 39.33 -29.85 -25.67
CA ALA A 232 40.01 -31.11 -25.88
C ALA A 232 39.05 -32.18 -26.40
N ILE A 233 39.43 -32.90 -27.47
CA ILE A 233 38.57 -33.91 -28.13
C ILE A 233 38.15 -34.99 -27.13
N GLY A 234 36.84 -35.21 -27.00
CA GLY A 234 36.29 -36.20 -26.08
C GLY A 234 34.76 -36.10 -26.00
N SER A 235 34.07 -37.24 -26.04
CA SER A 235 32.60 -37.28 -25.98
C SER A 235 32.04 -36.76 -24.65
N THR A 236 32.82 -36.85 -23.57
CA THR A 236 32.51 -36.36 -22.23
C THR A 236 33.22 -35.07 -21.86
N SER A 237 33.95 -34.44 -22.79
CA SER A 237 34.57 -33.14 -22.55
C SER A 237 33.52 -32.03 -22.53
N PHE A 238 33.66 -31.05 -21.64
CA PHE A 238 32.78 -29.88 -21.60
C PHE A 238 33.41 -28.68 -20.90
N VAL A 239 32.86 -27.50 -21.17
CA VAL A 239 32.99 -26.29 -20.35
C VAL A 239 31.63 -25.58 -20.28
N PHE A 240 31.14 -25.33 -19.07
CA PHE A 240 29.95 -24.52 -18.85
C PHE A 240 30.05 -23.68 -17.58
N LYS A 241 29.21 -22.64 -17.52
CA LYS A 241 28.89 -21.90 -16.29
C LYS A 241 27.39 -22.04 -16.04
N ARG A 242 26.98 -22.18 -14.79
CA ARG A 242 25.55 -22.21 -14.42
C ARG A 242 25.28 -21.48 -13.13
N GLN A 243 24.04 -21.08 -12.96
CA GLN A 243 23.51 -20.68 -11.66
C GLN A 243 22.42 -21.64 -11.23
N LYS A 244 22.57 -22.21 -10.03
CA LYS A 244 21.52 -23.02 -9.39
C LYS A 244 20.56 -22.10 -8.65
N ILE A 245 19.30 -22.13 -9.03
CA ILE A 245 18.16 -21.50 -8.35
C ILE A 245 17.57 -22.52 -7.37
N GLU A 246 17.33 -22.04 -6.16
CA GLU A 246 16.89 -22.87 -5.04
C GLU A 246 15.55 -23.57 -5.31
N SER A 247 15.56 -24.90 -5.14
CA SER A 247 14.42 -25.79 -5.29
C SER A 247 13.82 -25.89 -6.69
N VAL A 248 13.51 -27.12 -7.12
CA VAL A 248 12.75 -27.37 -8.36
C VAL A 248 11.34 -26.80 -8.31
N ARG A 249 10.84 -26.46 -7.12
CA ARG A 249 9.53 -25.82 -6.93
C ARG A 249 9.51 -24.38 -7.45
N THR A 250 10.67 -23.74 -7.56
CA THR A 250 10.77 -22.39 -8.10
C THR A 250 10.33 -22.40 -9.56
N LEU A 251 9.30 -21.60 -9.87
CA LEU A 251 8.67 -21.48 -11.18
C LEU A 251 8.04 -22.78 -11.72
N ALA A 252 7.91 -23.85 -10.93
CA ALA A 252 7.32 -25.11 -11.37
C ALA A 252 5.91 -24.93 -11.94
N GLY A 253 5.68 -25.42 -13.16
CA GLY A 253 4.40 -25.31 -13.86
C GLY A 253 4.05 -23.90 -14.33
N ARG A 254 5.04 -23.00 -14.41
CA ARG A 254 4.85 -21.60 -14.82
C ARG A 254 5.75 -21.26 -16.00
N LYS A 255 5.36 -20.22 -16.74
CA LYS A 255 6.19 -19.61 -17.77
C LYS A 255 7.22 -18.67 -17.13
N ALA A 256 8.41 -18.61 -17.68
CA ALA A 256 9.48 -17.72 -17.27
C ALA A 256 10.27 -17.23 -18.48
N THR A 257 10.91 -16.08 -18.38
CA THR A 257 11.68 -15.47 -19.47
C THR A 257 13.14 -15.34 -19.06
N LEU A 258 14.04 -15.93 -19.85
CA LEU A 258 15.49 -15.74 -19.74
C LEU A 258 15.92 -14.61 -20.67
N THR A 259 16.64 -13.63 -20.15
CA THR A 259 17.26 -12.56 -20.96
C THR A 259 18.72 -12.37 -20.55
N PHE A 260 19.61 -12.26 -21.52
CA PHE A 260 21.04 -12.01 -21.29
C PHE A 260 21.72 -11.42 -22.52
N TYR A 261 22.94 -10.91 -22.31
CA TYR A 261 23.81 -10.42 -23.38
C TYR A 261 25.03 -11.32 -23.50
N ALA A 262 25.41 -11.66 -24.73
CA ALA A 262 26.61 -12.46 -24.97
C ALA A 262 27.33 -12.07 -26.27
N LYS A 263 28.63 -12.37 -26.31
CA LYS A 263 29.48 -12.29 -27.51
C LYS A 263 30.63 -13.29 -27.43
N ALA A 264 31.34 -13.48 -28.54
CA ALA A 264 32.52 -14.32 -28.62
C ALA A 264 33.69 -13.58 -29.32
N ASP A 265 34.89 -14.16 -29.28
CA ASP A 265 36.07 -13.62 -30.00
C ASP A 265 36.02 -13.83 -31.52
N ALA A 266 35.15 -14.70 -32.00
CA ALA A 266 34.85 -14.92 -33.41
C ALA A 266 33.42 -15.45 -33.57
N SER A 267 32.92 -15.62 -34.80
CA SER A 267 31.65 -16.31 -35.04
C SER A 267 31.70 -17.73 -34.46
N LYS A 268 30.92 -17.97 -33.42
CA LYS A 268 30.89 -19.21 -32.63
C LYS A 268 29.47 -19.51 -32.19
N ASN A 269 29.25 -20.69 -31.63
CA ASN A 269 27.99 -21.00 -30.97
C ASN A 269 28.17 -21.06 -29.46
N MET A 270 27.12 -20.82 -28.70
CA MET A 270 26.99 -21.27 -27.31
C MET A 270 25.69 -22.05 -27.18
N ALA A 271 25.53 -22.83 -26.11
CA ALA A 271 24.22 -23.40 -25.80
C ALA A 271 23.72 -22.97 -24.43
N VAL A 272 22.41 -22.91 -24.29
CA VAL A 272 21.73 -22.62 -23.03
C VAL A 272 20.82 -23.78 -22.67
N GLU A 273 20.91 -24.22 -21.42
CA GLU A 273 20.10 -25.28 -20.83
C GLU A 273 19.35 -24.75 -19.61
N VAL A 274 18.06 -25.08 -19.53
CA VAL A 274 17.24 -24.90 -18.33
C VAL A 274 16.76 -26.27 -17.88
N LEU A 275 17.07 -26.66 -16.65
CA LEU A 275 16.83 -28.02 -16.15
C LEU A 275 16.48 -28.02 -14.68
N GLN A 276 15.50 -28.88 -14.33
CA GLN A 276 15.13 -29.23 -12.97
C GLN A 276 15.85 -30.51 -12.56
N ARG A 277 16.60 -30.44 -11.44
CA ARG A 277 17.24 -31.58 -10.81
C ARG A 277 16.63 -31.81 -9.44
N PHE A 278 16.08 -33.01 -9.22
CA PHE A 278 15.29 -33.34 -8.03
C PHE A 278 16.14 -33.71 -6.80
N GLY A 279 17.43 -33.36 -6.79
CA GLY A 279 18.35 -33.60 -5.67
C GLY A 279 19.00 -34.98 -5.69
N THR A 280 19.69 -35.31 -4.60
CA THR A 280 20.41 -36.56 -4.36
C THR A 280 19.97 -37.24 -3.06
N GLY A 281 20.39 -38.50 -2.88
CA GLY A 281 19.99 -39.35 -1.74
C GLY A 281 18.62 -40.02 -1.95
N GLY A 282 18.51 -41.27 -1.53
CA GLY A 282 17.31 -42.09 -1.76
C GLY A 282 17.11 -42.44 -3.24
N SER A 283 15.91 -42.17 -3.78
CA SER A 283 15.53 -42.44 -5.17
C SER A 283 14.77 -41.24 -5.79
N PRO A 284 15.48 -40.12 -6.06
CA PRO A 284 14.87 -38.94 -6.65
C PRO A 284 14.41 -39.21 -8.09
N SER A 285 13.48 -38.39 -8.57
CA SER A 285 13.10 -38.39 -9.99
C SER A 285 14.28 -37.99 -10.89
N ALA A 286 14.33 -38.53 -12.10
CA ALA A 286 15.30 -38.13 -13.11
C ALA A 286 15.18 -36.64 -13.46
N ASP A 287 16.30 -36.06 -13.89
CA ASP A 287 16.39 -34.67 -14.33
C ASP A 287 15.37 -34.40 -15.46
N VAL A 288 14.74 -33.22 -15.39
CA VAL A 288 13.75 -32.78 -16.39
C VAL A 288 14.28 -31.51 -17.04
N ARG A 289 14.55 -31.59 -18.35
CA ARG A 289 14.99 -30.44 -19.13
C ARG A 289 13.79 -29.64 -19.60
N ALA A 290 13.74 -28.36 -19.22
CA ALA A 290 12.69 -27.43 -19.59
C ALA A 290 12.95 -26.80 -20.98
N ASP A 291 14.21 -26.48 -21.28
CA ASP A 291 14.58 -25.90 -22.58
C ASP A 291 16.05 -26.19 -22.91
N THR A 292 16.37 -26.19 -24.22
CA THR A 292 17.73 -26.31 -24.75
C THR A 292 17.83 -25.55 -26.06
N ARG A 293 18.80 -24.65 -26.17
CA ARG A 293 18.98 -23.85 -27.38
C ARG A 293 20.45 -23.69 -27.70
N LYS A 294 20.82 -23.96 -28.95
CA LYS A 294 22.10 -23.53 -29.52
C LYS A 294 21.93 -22.15 -30.16
N LEU A 295 22.84 -21.24 -29.81
CA LEU A 295 22.77 -19.82 -30.14
C LEU A 295 24.03 -19.42 -30.88
N ALA A 296 23.86 -18.73 -32.01
CA ALA A 296 24.97 -18.15 -32.75
C ALA A 296 25.41 -16.83 -32.11
N LEU A 297 26.70 -16.73 -31.81
CA LEU A 297 27.36 -15.54 -31.30
C LEU A 297 28.24 -14.91 -32.37
N THR A 298 28.35 -13.59 -32.30
CA THR A 298 29.26 -12.76 -33.08
C THR A 298 30.27 -12.07 -32.17
N THR A 299 31.09 -11.20 -32.73
CA THR A 299 32.06 -10.39 -31.98
C THR A 299 31.43 -9.18 -31.28
N ALA A 300 30.19 -8.83 -31.60
CA ALA A 300 29.42 -7.77 -30.96
C ALA A 300 28.50 -8.33 -29.87
N TRP A 301 28.18 -7.52 -28.86
CA TRP A 301 27.18 -7.87 -27.86
C TRP A 301 25.81 -8.06 -28.50
N GLN A 302 25.18 -9.19 -28.21
CA GLN A 302 23.84 -9.52 -28.69
C GLN A 302 22.93 -9.82 -27.52
N LYS A 303 21.71 -9.26 -27.53
CA LYS A 303 20.64 -9.60 -26.60
C LYS A 303 19.98 -10.91 -27.04
N PHE A 304 19.83 -11.83 -26.11
CA PHE A 304 19.05 -13.05 -26.27
C PHE A 304 17.90 -13.04 -25.26
N THR A 305 16.66 -13.25 -25.71
CA THR A 305 15.47 -13.27 -24.86
C THR A 305 14.51 -14.38 -25.25
N TYR A 306 14.11 -15.21 -24.30
CA TYR A 306 13.31 -16.40 -24.55
C TYR A 306 12.31 -16.68 -23.45
N ALA A 307 11.05 -16.86 -23.82
CA ALA A 307 10.04 -17.45 -22.95
C ALA A 307 10.19 -18.98 -22.90
N ILE A 308 10.06 -19.53 -21.70
CA ILE A 308 10.32 -20.93 -21.35
C ILE A 308 9.18 -21.41 -20.44
N ASP A 309 8.58 -22.54 -20.78
CA ASP A 309 7.60 -23.20 -19.92
C ASP A 309 8.30 -24.17 -18.97
N ILE A 310 8.29 -23.87 -17.67
CA ILE A 310 8.95 -24.70 -16.66
C ILE A 310 8.02 -25.85 -16.27
N PRO A 311 8.46 -27.11 -16.40
CA PRO A 311 7.60 -28.27 -16.13
C PRO A 311 7.05 -28.30 -14.70
N PRO A 312 5.82 -28.80 -14.50
CA PRO A 312 5.25 -28.99 -13.17
C PRO A 312 5.99 -30.12 -12.43
N VAL A 313 6.05 -30.02 -11.11
CA VAL A 313 6.72 -31.01 -10.23
C VAL A 313 5.73 -31.98 -9.58
N ALA A 314 4.45 -31.98 -9.99
CA ALA A 314 3.45 -32.92 -9.49
C ALA A 314 3.85 -34.37 -9.83
N GLY A 315 3.78 -35.26 -8.85
CA GLY A 315 4.18 -36.67 -9.01
C GLY A 315 5.69 -36.92 -9.07
N LYS A 316 6.53 -35.90 -8.86
CA LYS A 316 7.99 -36.06 -8.78
C LYS A 316 8.45 -36.29 -7.33
N THR A 317 9.50 -37.08 -7.19
CA THR A 317 10.12 -37.41 -5.90
C THR A 317 11.39 -36.59 -5.72
N LEU A 318 11.50 -35.86 -4.61
CA LEU A 318 12.73 -35.17 -4.21
C LEU A 318 13.69 -36.12 -3.49
N GLY A 319 14.98 -35.89 -3.69
CA GLY A 319 16.05 -36.52 -2.94
C GLY A 319 16.03 -36.09 -1.48
N SER A 320 16.64 -36.90 -0.62
CA SER A 320 16.65 -36.67 0.84
C SER A 320 17.65 -35.61 1.29
N ASN A 321 18.58 -35.19 0.42
CA ASN A 321 19.69 -34.31 0.81
C ASN A 321 19.37 -32.80 0.73
N GLY A 322 18.18 -32.42 0.24
CA GLY A 322 17.75 -31.02 0.19
C GLY A 322 18.52 -30.13 -0.80
N ASP A 323 19.13 -30.76 -1.80
CA ASP A 323 19.97 -30.19 -2.86
C ASP A 323 19.25 -30.15 -4.22
N ASP A 324 17.91 -30.10 -4.22
CA ASP A 324 17.11 -29.89 -5.42
C ASP A 324 17.23 -28.45 -5.94
N PHE A 325 17.25 -28.29 -7.26
CA PHE A 325 17.38 -26.98 -7.89
C PHE A 325 16.79 -26.94 -9.30
N LEU A 326 16.37 -25.73 -9.69
CA LEU A 326 16.28 -25.33 -11.09
C LEU A 326 17.61 -24.68 -11.47
N HIS A 327 18.16 -24.88 -12.66
CA HIS A 327 19.33 -24.11 -13.09
C HIS A 327 19.13 -23.46 -14.44
N ILE A 328 20.01 -22.51 -14.73
CA ILE A 328 20.32 -22.04 -16.07
C ILE A 328 21.82 -22.25 -16.29
N ALA A 329 22.17 -22.97 -17.35
CA ALA A 329 23.55 -23.26 -17.71
C ALA A 329 23.87 -22.70 -19.10
N PHE A 330 25.02 -22.03 -19.21
CA PHE A 330 25.64 -21.54 -20.43
C PHE A 330 26.81 -22.46 -20.78
N TRP A 331 26.65 -23.22 -21.85
CA TRP A 331 27.63 -24.15 -22.39
C TRP A 331 28.45 -23.47 -23.48
N PHE A 332 29.76 -23.57 -23.36
CA PHE A 332 30.73 -22.98 -24.29
C PHE A 332 31.42 -24.04 -25.14
N ASP A 333 31.56 -25.25 -24.59
CA ASP A 333 32.17 -26.42 -25.22
C ASP A 333 31.46 -27.68 -24.71
N ALA A 334 31.14 -28.60 -25.61
CA ALA A 334 30.49 -29.85 -25.24
C ALA A 334 30.74 -30.98 -26.24
N GLY A 335 31.18 -32.14 -25.73
CA GLY A 335 31.26 -33.39 -26.45
C GLY A 335 29.87 -34.02 -26.70
N SER A 336 29.84 -35.06 -27.54
CA SER A 336 28.60 -35.66 -28.04
C SER A 336 27.69 -36.28 -26.96
N SER A 337 28.22 -36.65 -25.79
CA SER A 337 27.40 -37.16 -24.67
C SER A 337 26.46 -36.10 -24.10
N PHE A 338 26.69 -34.82 -24.41
CA PHE A 338 25.87 -33.69 -23.95
C PHE A 338 25.02 -33.07 -25.07
N ASN A 339 24.85 -33.75 -26.21
CA ASN A 339 24.04 -33.23 -27.33
C ASN A 339 22.61 -32.88 -26.89
N ALA A 340 22.04 -33.65 -25.95
CA ALA A 340 20.71 -33.37 -25.42
C ALA A 340 20.67 -32.07 -24.58
N SER A 341 21.75 -31.72 -23.88
CA SER A 341 21.89 -30.48 -23.08
C SER A 341 22.27 -29.26 -23.90
N THR A 342 22.78 -29.47 -25.11
CA THR A 342 23.47 -28.40 -25.85
C THR A 342 22.98 -28.23 -27.28
N ASP A 343 21.96 -28.98 -27.69
CA ASP A 343 21.46 -29.04 -29.07
C ASP A 343 22.62 -29.26 -30.07
N SER A 344 23.44 -30.27 -29.75
CA SER A 344 24.66 -30.60 -30.50
C SER A 344 25.55 -29.38 -30.75
N LEU A 345 25.94 -28.69 -29.67
CA LEU A 345 26.84 -27.53 -29.73
C LEU A 345 28.18 -27.88 -30.39
N GLY A 346 28.71 -29.05 -30.03
CA GLY A 346 30.03 -29.50 -30.47
C GLY A 346 31.17 -28.88 -29.65
N GLN A 347 32.38 -29.36 -29.94
CA GLN A 347 33.58 -28.99 -29.22
C GLN A 347 34.25 -27.78 -29.90
N GLN A 348 34.65 -26.78 -29.11
CA GLN A 348 35.24 -25.55 -29.64
C GLN A 348 36.08 -24.81 -28.58
N SER A 349 37.22 -24.27 -29.02
CA SER A 349 38.00 -23.28 -28.25
C SER A 349 37.52 -21.87 -28.58
N GLY A 350 37.69 -20.94 -27.64
CA GLY A 350 37.31 -19.55 -27.85
C GLY A 350 37.13 -18.78 -26.55
N THR A 351 36.97 -17.47 -26.69
CA THR A 351 36.62 -16.57 -25.60
C THR A 351 35.15 -16.19 -25.71
N PHE A 352 34.42 -16.34 -24.62
CA PHE A 352 32.99 -16.07 -24.53
C PHE A 352 32.75 -15.10 -23.38
N ASP A 353 32.01 -14.03 -23.67
CA ASP A 353 31.66 -13.02 -22.68
C ASP A 353 30.13 -13.04 -22.48
N ILE A 354 29.68 -13.02 -21.22
CA ILE A 354 28.27 -12.92 -20.84
C ILE A 354 28.06 -11.76 -19.87
N ALA A 355 26.92 -11.09 -20.00
CA ALA A 355 26.54 -9.94 -19.19
C ALA A 355 25.02 -9.89 -18.96
N HIS A 356 24.62 -9.20 -17.89
CA HIS A 356 23.25 -8.74 -17.67
C HIS A 356 22.19 -9.86 -17.74
N VAL A 357 22.42 -10.91 -16.95
CA VAL A 357 21.63 -12.15 -17.00
C VAL A 357 20.42 -12.07 -16.06
N SER A 358 19.23 -12.31 -16.59
CA SER A 358 17.98 -12.31 -15.83
C SER A 358 17.07 -13.46 -16.17
N PHE A 359 16.38 -13.97 -15.15
CA PHE A 359 15.37 -15.00 -15.30
C PHE A 359 14.14 -14.61 -14.51
N VAL A 360 13.09 -14.17 -15.21
CA VAL A 360 11.89 -13.56 -14.61
C VAL A 360 10.66 -14.43 -14.81
N GLU A 361 9.71 -14.37 -13.88
CA GLU A 361 8.43 -15.07 -14.02
C GLU A 361 7.54 -14.40 -15.08
N GLY A 362 6.84 -15.21 -15.87
CA GLY A 362 5.97 -14.75 -16.95
C GLY A 362 6.68 -14.59 -18.30
N ASP A 363 5.93 -14.07 -19.26
CA ASP A 363 6.43 -13.69 -20.58
C ASP A 363 6.84 -12.22 -20.57
N ALA A 364 8.15 -11.98 -20.60
CA ALA A 364 8.76 -10.66 -20.59
C ALA A 364 9.56 -10.39 -21.87
N THR A 365 9.34 -11.16 -22.96
CA THR A 365 10.15 -11.02 -24.19
C THR A 365 9.95 -9.69 -24.90
N ALA A 366 8.82 -9.02 -24.64
CA ALA A 366 8.52 -7.69 -25.18
C ALA A 366 9.17 -6.55 -24.37
N GLU A 367 9.75 -6.83 -23.21
CA GLU A 367 10.39 -5.80 -22.39
C GLU A 367 11.80 -5.48 -22.90
N GLU A 368 12.11 -4.18 -22.92
CA GLU A 368 13.43 -3.69 -23.31
C GLU A 368 14.52 -4.18 -22.34
N ASP A 369 14.24 -4.16 -21.04
CA ASP A 369 15.13 -4.66 -20.01
C ASP A 369 14.36 -5.33 -18.84
N PRO A 370 14.21 -6.68 -18.88
CA PRO A 370 13.61 -7.45 -17.79
C PRO A 370 14.51 -7.58 -16.54
N PHE A 371 15.75 -7.08 -16.55
CA PHE A 371 16.77 -7.43 -15.55
C PHE A 371 16.35 -7.11 -14.11
N ALA A 372 15.61 -6.02 -13.94
CA ALA A 372 15.03 -5.60 -12.68
C ALA A 372 16.10 -5.49 -11.58
N ALA A 373 17.09 -4.62 -11.82
CA ALA A 373 18.22 -4.40 -10.94
C ALA A 373 17.78 -4.17 -9.49
N ARG A 374 18.46 -4.85 -8.57
CA ARG A 374 18.23 -4.71 -7.12
C ARG A 374 19.17 -3.67 -6.55
N HIS A 375 18.81 -3.08 -5.42
CA HIS A 375 19.75 -2.23 -4.69
C HIS A 375 21.00 -3.05 -4.31
N TRP A 376 22.17 -2.45 -4.44
CA TRP A 376 23.45 -3.16 -4.31
C TRP A 376 23.60 -3.94 -2.98
N GLN A 377 23.13 -3.38 -1.86
CA GLN A 377 23.16 -4.06 -0.56
C GLN A 377 22.25 -5.29 -0.50
N GLN A 378 21.11 -5.24 -1.19
CA GLN A 378 20.17 -6.35 -1.25
C GLN A 378 20.78 -7.51 -2.04
N GLU A 379 21.41 -7.21 -3.18
CA GLU A 379 22.09 -8.20 -4.01
C GLU A 379 23.26 -8.85 -3.24
N LEU A 380 24.10 -8.04 -2.58
CA LEU A 380 25.20 -8.53 -1.76
C LEU A 380 24.70 -9.44 -0.63
N ALA A 381 23.64 -9.05 0.07
CA ALA A 381 23.07 -9.86 1.14
C ALA A 381 22.54 -11.21 0.63
N LEU A 382 21.94 -11.23 -0.57
CA LEU A 382 21.50 -12.47 -1.22
C LEU A 382 22.68 -13.37 -1.63
N CYS A 383 23.77 -12.79 -2.15
CA CYS A 383 25.01 -13.53 -2.42
C CYS A 383 25.65 -14.05 -1.12
N GLN A 384 25.65 -13.23 -0.06
CA GLN A 384 26.22 -13.56 1.25
C GLN A 384 25.51 -14.70 1.97
N ARG A 385 24.28 -15.02 1.58
CA ARG A 385 23.57 -16.21 2.05
C ARG A 385 24.24 -17.53 1.63
N PHE A 386 25.02 -17.50 0.55
CA PHE A 386 25.76 -18.65 0.03
C PHE A 386 27.25 -18.53 0.29
N TYR A 387 27.81 -17.32 0.24
CA TYR A 387 29.21 -17.11 0.61
C TYR A 387 29.46 -15.76 1.24
N GLU A 388 30.05 -15.79 2.42
CA GLU A 388 30.43 -14.58 3.15
C GLU A 388 31.89 -14.66 3.57
N LYS A 389 32.52 -13.48 3.65
CA LYS A 389 33.82 -13.29 4.27
C LYS A 389 33.79 -12.10 5.22
N SER A 390 34.70 -12.10 6.18
CA SER A 390 34.88 -10.97 7.10
C SER A 390 35.78 -9.87 6.51
N TYR A 391 36.57 -10.18 5.49
CA TYR A 391 37.36 -9.23 4.71
C TYR A 391 36.49 -8.17 4.01
N ASP A 392 37.09 -7.04 3.69
CA ASP A 392 36.53 -6.08 2.74
C ASP A 392 36.24 -6.75 1.40
N LEU A 393 35.19 -6.26 0.72
CA LEU A 393 34.63 -6.92 -0.46
C LEU A 393 35.67 -7.17 -1.56
N GLY A 394 36.59 -6.22 -1.77
CA GLY A 394 37.65 -6.31 -2.78
C GLY A 394 38.89 -7.11 -2.36
N VAL A 395 39.02 -7.52 -1.10
CA VAL A 395 40.22 -8.21 -0.59
C VAL A 395 40.00 -9.72 -0.65
N ALA A 396 40.82 -10.44 -1.42
CA ALA A 396 40.70 -11.89 -1.53
C ALA A 396 40.97 -12.56 -0.17
N PRO A 397 40.21 -13.61 0.21
CA PRO A 397 40.51 -14.38 1.41
C PRO A 397 41.94 -14.93 1.42
N GLY A 398 42.58 -14.95 2.59
CA GLY A 398 43.98 -15.36 2.73
C GLY A 398 44.99 -14.28 2.31
N THR A 399 44.54 -13.09 1.90
CA THR A 399 45.42 -11.92 1.78
C THR A 399 45.81 -11.45 3.19
N ALA A 400 47.11 -11.23 3.42
CA ALA A 400 47.56 -10.54 4.62
C ALA A 400 47.01 -9.11 4.62
N SER A 401 46.18 -8.80 5.60
CA SER A 401 45.56 -7.48 5.78
C SER A 401 45.75 -7.03 7.22
N SER A 402 45.69 -5.71 7.47
CA SER A 402 45.53 -5.24 8.85
C SER A 402 44.28 -5.89 9.47
N ALA A 403 44.13 -5.83 10.80
CA ALA A 403 42.99 -6.43 11.51
C ALA A 403 41.59 -5.84 11.14
N VAL A 404 41.50 -5.01 10.10
CA VAL A 404 40.26 -4.40 9.59
C VAL A 404 39.34 -5.49 9.04
N GLY A 405 38.15 -5.64 9.63
CA GLY A 405 37.19 -6.70 9.29
C GLY A 405 37.48 -8.05 9.94
N SER A 406 38.57 -8.17 10.71
CA SER A 406 38.80 -9.35 11.55
C SER A 406 37.92 -9.30 12.80
N VAL A 407 37.56 -10.46 13.33
CA VAL A 407 36.94 -10.57 14.65
C VAL A 407 38.06 -10.76 15.66
N CYS A 408 37.96 -10.07 16.80
CA CYS A 408 39.02 -10.06 17.79
C CYS A 408 38.50 -10.18 19.22
N LYS A 409 39.40 -10.58 20.12
CA LYS A 409 39.13 -10.69 21.56
C LYS A 409 40.45 -10.65 22.33
N SER A 410 40.45 -10.10 23.54
CA SER A 410 41.54 -10.21 24.51
C SER A 410 41.45 -11.51 25.32
N MET A 411 42.59 -12.16 25.53
CA MET A 411 42.80 -13.20 26.55
C MET A 411 43.50 -12.61 27.77
N ASP A 412 43.12 -13.08 28.95
CA ASP A 412 43.81 -12.73 30.20
C ASP A 412 44.96 -13.71 30.49
N ALA A 413 45.94 -13.25 31.28
CA ALA A 413 47.16 -13.98 31.67
C ALA A 413 46.96 -15.28 32.50
N SER A 414 45.72 -15.76 32.61
CA SER A 414 45.35 -16.98 33.34
C SER A 414 44.47 -17.94 32.50
N GLN A 415 44.23 -17.59 31.24
CA GLN A 415 43.40 -18.38 30.33
C GLN A 415 44.28 -19.31 29.47
N ASN A 416 43.80 -20.54 29.25
CA ASN A 416 44.45 -21.53 28.38
C ASN A 416 43.75 -21.66 27.01
N PHE A 417 42.62 -20.99 26.84
CA PHE A 417 41.86 -20.97 25.60
C PHE A 417 41.10 -19.66 25.46
N ALA A 418 40.86 -19.25 24.22
CA ALA A 418 39.87 -18.24 23.91
C ALA A 418 39.02 -18.68 22.73
N THR A 419 37.77 -18.25 22.78
CA THR A 419 36.80 -18.49 21.73
C THR A 419 36.25 -17.17 21.23
N LEU A 420 36.34 -16.97 19.92
CA LEU A 420 35.74 -15.87 19.19
C LEU A 420 34.39 -16.34 18.69
N HIS A 421 33.34 -15.58 18.98
CA HIS A 421 32.04 -15.76 18.35
C HIS A 421 32.04 -15.04 17.01
N MET A 422 31.78 -15.79 15.94
CA MET A 422 31.86 -15.31 14.55
C MET A 422 30.44 -15.26 13.97
N PRO A 423 29.69 -14.17 14.18
CA PRO A 423 28.36 -14.02 13.59
C PRO A 423 28.48 -13.77 12.08
N PHE A 424 27.55 -14.35 11.32
CA PHE A 424 27.39 -14.03 9.91
C PHE A 424 26.49 -12.81 9.73
N LYS A 425 26.77 -11.99 8.72
CA LYS A 425 25.94 -10.83 8.33
C LYS A 425 24.52 -11.27 7.93
N VAL A 426 24.41 -12.44 7.31
CA VAL A 426 23.14 -13.06 6.92
C VAL A 426 23.14 -14.54 7.25
N THR A 427 21.98 -15.05 7.66
CA THR A 427 21.76 -16.49 7.85
C THR A 427 22.02 -17.23 6.54
N LYS A 428 22.87 -18.26 6.60
CA LYS A 428 23.30 -19.07 5.47
C LYS A 428 22.20 -20.03 5.03
N ARG A 429 22.18 -20.37 3.73
CA ARG A 429 21.23 -21.34 3.16
C ARG A 429 21.33 -22.71 3.85
N SER A 430 22.52 -23.22 4.04
CA SER A 430 22.81 -24.48 4.75
C SER A 430 23.91 -24.24 5.79
N ILE A 431 24.20 -25.24 6.63
CA ILE A 431 25.36 -25.15 7.53
C ILE A 431 26.61 -24.99 6.65
N PRO A 432 27.34 -23.86 6.76
CA PRO A 432 28.46 -23.59 5.87
C PRO A 432 29.69 -24.43 6.24
N SER A 433 30.57 -24.66 5.27
CA SER A 433 31.99 -24.90 5.55
C SER A 433 32.66 -23.58 5.87
N VAL A 434 33.44 -23.51 6.95
CA VAL A 434 34.10 -22.27 7.38
C VAL A 434 35.62 -22.44 7.39
N ALA A 435 36.33 -21.40 6.96
CA ALA A 435 37.77 -21.30 7.11
C ALA A 435 38.12 -20.04 7.88
N VAL A 436 39.22 -20.10 8.62
CA VAL A 436 39.73 -18.98 9.42
C VAL A 436 41.12 -18.62 8.94
N TYR A 437 41.45 -17.34 8.98
CA TYR A 437 42.69 -16.83 8.42
C TYR A 437 43.34 -15.85 9.38
N ASN A 438 44.66 -15.95 9.48
CA ASN A 438 45.46 -15.01 10.24
C ASN A 438 45.49 -13.67 9.49
N PRO A 439 45.02 -12.56 10.09
CA PRO A 439 45.03 -11.26 9.42
C PRO A 439 46.45 -10.82 9.02
N ALA A 440 47.43 -11.01 9.91
CA ALA A 440 48.79 -10.53 9.69
C ALA A 440 49.56 -11.28 8.59
N THR A 441 49.31 -12.59 8.43
CA THR A 441 50.07 -13.44 7.50
C THR A 441 49.24 -13.98 6.33
N GLY A 442 47.91 -13.92 6.41
CA GLY A 442 47.01 -14.58 5.47
C GLY A 442 46.89 -16.10 5.65
N ALA A 443 47.64 -16.69 6.58
CA ALA A 443 47.69 -18.13 6.76
C ALA A 443 46.34 -18.71 7.22
N SER A 444 45.89 -19.75 6.52
CA SER A 444 44.68 -20.49 6.88
C SER A 444 44.88 -21.32 8.15
N GLY A 445 43.83 -21.44 8.98
CA GLY A 445 43.84 -22.23 10.22
C GLY A 445 44.60 -21.56 11.37
N GLN A 446 44.89 -20.27 11.27
CA GLN A 446 45.65 -19.52 12.26
C GLN A 446 44.95 -18.21 12.65
N ALA A 447 45.25 -17.71 13.85
CA ALA A 447 44.90 -16.38 14.31
C ALA A 447 46.18 -15.57 14.57
N SER A 448 46.08 -14.25 14.44
CA SER A 448 47.14 -13.32 14.83
C SER A 448 47.12 -13.12 16.35
N VAL A 449 48.30 -13.04 16.94
CA VAL A 449 48.51 -12.62 18.34
C VAL A 449 49.58 -11.52 18.42
N ASP A 450 49.65 -10.80 19.55
CA ASP A 450 50.54 -9.62 19.74
C ASP A 450 52.00 -9.84 19.29
N ALA A 451 52.51 -11.06 19.41
CA ALA A 451 53.85 -11.43 18.97
C ALA A 451 53.88 -12.73 18.15
N GLY A 452 52.96 -12.90 17.18
CA GLY A 452 53.06 -13.98 16.20
C GLY A 452 51.73 -14.58 15.74
N SER A 453 51.74 -15.89 15.55
CA SER A 453 50.61 -16.66 15.02
C SER A 453 50.32 -17.87 15.91
N VAL A 454 49.05 -18.21 16.06
CA VAL A 454 48.61 -19.40 16.81
C VAL A 454 47.61 -20.18 15.99
N SER A 455 47.64 -21.51 16.09
CA SER A 455 46.64 -22.38 15.44
C SER A 455 45.24 -22.10 16.00
N MET A 456 44.25 -22.05 15.12
CA MET A 456 42.86 -21.84 15.47
C MET A 456 41.98 -22.88 14.80
N SER A 457 41.02 -23.42 15.55
CA SER A 457 40.05 -24.41 15.07
C SER A 457 38.64 -23.83 15.07
N SER A 458 37.82 -24.23 14.10
CA SER A 458 36.39 -23.89 14.05
C SER A 458 35.54 -24.98 14.71
N SER A 459 34.49 -24.57 15.43
CA SER A 459 33.56 -25.46 16.10
C SER A 459 32.15 -24.86 16.17
N ARG A 460 31.15 -25.68 16.52
CA ARG A 460 29.74 -25.27 16.66
C ARG A 460 29.24 -24.44 15.47
N ILE A 461 29.48 -24.95 14.27
CA ILE A 461 29.13 -24.27 13.02
C ILE A 461 27.62 -24.39 12.80
N GLY A 462 26.92 -23.26 12.85
CA GLY A 462 25.50 -23.16 12.53
C GLY A 462 25.27 -22.25 11.32
N GLN A 463 24.02 -22.05 10.92
CA GLN A 463 23.67 -21.18 9.79
C GLN A 463 23.80 -19.69 10.09
N SER A 464 23.88 -19.27 11.35
CA SER A 464 23.94 -17.85 11.73
C SER A 464 25.30 -17.43 12.31
N SER A 465 26.11 -18.38 12.73
CA SER A 465 27.43 -18.13 13.31
C SER A 465 28.22 -19.42 13.46
N PHE A 466 29.51 -19.28 13.79
CA PHE A 466 30.32 -20.37 14.33
C PHE A 466 31.21 -19.86 15.48
N LEU A 467 31.88 -20.78 16.15
CA LEU A 467 32.91 -20.45 17.14
C LEU A 467 34.29 -20.78 16.58
N ALA A 468 35.26 -19.90 16.82
CA ALA A 468 36.65 -20.14 16.50
C ALA A 468 37.49 -20.12 17.77
N THR A 469 38.20 -21.20 18.06
CA THR A 469 38.90 -21.40 19.32
C THR A 469 40.39 -21.57 19.10
N VAL A 470 41.18 -20.76 19.80
CA VAL A 470 42.60 -20.98 19.98
C VAL A 470 42.81 -21.73 21.30
N SER A 471 43.67 -22.74 21.27
CA SER A 471 44.09 -23.49 22.45
C SER A 471 45.59 -23.31 22.59
N ASN A 472 46.03 -22.73 23.71
CA ASN A 472 47.44 -22.53 23.98
C ASN A 472 47.82 -23.13 25.34
N THR A 473 49.10 -23.42 25.53
CA THR A 473 49.70 -23.57 26.86
C THR A 473 49.59 -22.22 27.57
N LEU A 474 49.23 -22.21 28.86
CA LEU A 474 48.96 -21.03 29.71
C LEU A 474 49.69 -19.76 29.26
N VAL A 475 48.92 -18.72 28.91
CA VAL A 475 49.47 -17.44 28.48
C VAL A 475 49.85 -16.63 29.72
N THR A 476 51.12 -16.19 29.83
CA THR A 476 51.64 -15.50 31.02
C THR A 476 51.38 -13.98 31.04
N ALA A 477 50.79 -13.44 29.97
CA ALA A 477 50.40 -12.04 29.82
C ALA A 477 49.08 -11.95 29.03
N SER A 478 48.36 -10.84 29.14
CA SER A 478 47.17 -10.64 28.32
C SER A 478 47.56 -10.51 26.84
N VAL A 479 46.84 -11.22 25.96
CA VAL A 479 47.14 -11.28 24.52
C VAL A 479 45.91 -10.94 23.70
N PHE A 480 46.07 -10.10 22.67
CA PHE A 480 45.03 -9.84 21.69
C PHE A 480 45.02 -10.92 20.60
N ILE A 481 43.85 -11.50 20.31
CA ILE A 481 43.68 -12.46 19.22
C ILE A 481 42.79 -11.84 18.16
N ALA A 482 43.18 -12.00 16.89
CA ALA A 482 42.35 -11.61 15.75
C ALA A 482 42.35 -12.67 14.64
N ALA A 483 41.19 -12.87 14.02
CA ALA A 483 41.05 -13.78 12.89
C ALA A 483 40.02 -13.28 11.88
N HIS A 484 40.32 -13.47 10.60
CA HIS A 484 39.34 -13.40 9.53
C HIS A 484 38.64 -14.74 9.33
N PHE A 485 37.50 -14.72 8.64
CA PHE A 485 36.82 -15.94 8.26
C PHE A 485 36.20 -15.86 6.86
N THR A 486 35.91 -17.05 6.32
CA THR A 486 34.99 -17.28 5.22
C THR A 486 33.95 -18.33 5.62
N ALA A 487 32.77 -18.28 5.01
CA ALA A 487 31.69 -19.23 5.19
C ALA A 487 31.06 -19.57 3.83
N GLU A 488 31.09 -20.86 3.47
CA GLU A 488 30.74 -21.41 2.17
C GLU A 488 29.53 -22.36 2.29
N ALA A 489 28.42 -21.99 1.67
CA ALA A 489 27.11 -22.66 1.75
C ALA A 489 26.42 -22.78 0.38
N GLU A 490 27.19 -22.87 -0.70
CA GLU A 490 26.67 -23.08 -2.06
C GLU A 490 25.95 -24.43 -2.22
N LEU A 491 25.09 -24.50 -3.26
CA LEU A 491 24.30 -25.68 -3.65
C LEU A 491 25.06 -26.62 -4.58
#